data_AF-A0A2L0UIE3-F1
#
_entry.id   AF-A0A2L0UIE3-F1
#
_cell.length_a   1.000
_cell.length_b   1.000
_cell.length_c   1.000
_cell.angle_alpha   90.00
_cell.angle_beta   90.00
_cell.angle_gamma   90.00
#
_symmetry.space_group_name_H-M   'P 1'
#
loop_
_entity.id
_entity.type
_entity.pdbx_description
1 polymer ?
#
loop_
_entity_poly.entity_id
_entity_poly.type
_entity_poly.pdbx_seq_one_letter_code
_entity_poly.pdbx_strand_id
1 'polypeptide(L)' 'MDFTPSKAIVTGSDSGIGRATAVALAAAGCDVGVTWHSDQEGAS' A
#
# COMPACT_ATOMS: atom_id res chain seq x y z
N MET A 1 11.92 21.82 9.04
CA MET A 1 11.37 21.43 7.73
C MET A 1 10.40 20.30 8.00
N ASP A 2 9.16 20.45 7.56
CA ASP A 2 8.16 19.40 7.72
C ASP A 2 8.43 18.29 6.69
N PHE A 3 8.28 17.04 7.10
CA PHE A 3 8.43 15.91 6.20
C PHE A 3 7.13 15.71 5.42
N THR A 4 7.19 15.88 4.10
CA THR A 4 6.04 15.69 3.20
C THR A 4 6.45 14.72 2.09
N PRO A 5 6.23 13.40 2.27
CA PRO A 5 6.62 12.42 1.28
C PRO A 5 5.78 12.58 0.01
N SER A 6 6.43 12.44 -1.15
CA SER A 6 5.76 12.44 -2.46
C SER A 6 5.64 11.05 -3.07
N LYS A 7 6.33 10.04 -2.50
CA LYS A 7 6.34 8.67 -2.98
C LYS A 7 6.18 7.69 -1.83
N ALA A 8 5.47 6.59 -2.07
CA ALA A 8 5.32 5.51 -1.10
C ALA A 8 5.34 4.15 -1.79
N ILE A 9 5.89 3.15 -1.10
CA ILE A 9 5.78 1.73 -1.49
C ILE A 9 4.94 1.02 -0.42
N VAL A 10 3.86 0.36 -0.82
CA VAL A 10 3.00 -0.41 0.08
C VAL A 10 3.08 -1.90 -0.28
N THR A 11 3.56 -2.70 0.66
CA THR A 11 3.61 -4.16 0.55
C THR A 11 2.34 -4.79 1.12
N GLY A 12 2.00 -6.01 0.70
CA GLY A 12 0.80 -6.70 1.19
C GLY A 12 -0.51 -5.95 0.86
N SER A 13 -0.56 -5.30 -0.31
CA SER A 13 -1.70 -4.47 -0.72
C SER A 13 -2.85 -5.27 -1.36
N ASP A 14 -2.82 -6.60 -1.25
CA ASP A 14 -3.79 -7.51 -1.85
C ASP A 14 -5.12 -7.54 -1.07
N SER A 15 -5.09 -7.34 0.24
CA SER A 15 -6.28 -7.33 1.10
C SER A 15 -6.15 -6.45 2.34
N GLY A 16 -7.29 -6.18 3.00
CA GLY A 16 -7.35 -5.54 4.32
C GLY A 16 -6.63 -4.19 4.43
N ILE A 17 -5.74 -4.08 5.42
CA ILE A 17 -5.10 -2.83 5.81
C ILE A 17 -4.08 -2.32 4.78
N GLY A 18 -3.39 -3.21 4.05
CA GLY A 18 -2.44 -2.81 3.01
C GLY A 18 -3.14 -2.07 1.88
N ARG A 19 -4.26 -2.62 1.40
CA ARG A 19 -5.10 -1.94 0.39
C ARG A 19 -5.64 -0.60 0.88
N ALA A 20 -6.16 -0.54 2.10
CA ALA A 20 -6.67 0.71 2.67
C ALA A 20 -5.56 1.78 2.79
N THR A 21 -4.36 1.35 3.16
CA THR A 21 -3.17 2.21 3.30
C THR A 21 -2.74 2.78 1.94
N ALA A 22 -2.68 1.95 0.90
CA ALA A 22 -2.35 2.39 -0.46
C ALA A 22 -3.34 3.45 -0.97
N VAL A 23 -4.64 3.24 -0.73
CA VAL A 23 -5.69 4.21 -1.10
C VAL A 23 -5.52 5.53 -0.35
N ALA A 24 -5.27 5.47 0.96
CA ALA A 24 -5.10 6.68 1.78
C ALA A 24 -3.87 7.50 1.33
N LEU A 25 -2.76 6.84 1.02
CA LEU A 25 -1.54 7.51 0.54
C LEU A 25 -1.73 8.16 -0.83
N ALA A 26 -2.41 7.47 -1.76
CA ALA A 26 -2.73 8.04 -3.06
C ALA A 26 -3.68 9.25 -2.92
N ALA A 27 -4.68 9.17 -2.04
CA ALA A 27 -5.58 10.30 -1.75
C ALA A 27 -4.86 11.49 -1.11
N ALA A 28 -3.78 11.25 -0.37
CA ALA A 28 -2.91 12.28 0.18
C ALA A 28 -1.93 12.88 -0.86
N GLY A 29 -1.96 12.42 -2.12
CA GLY A 29 -1.16 12.95 -3.21
C GLY A 29 0.20 12.28 -3.41
N CYS A 30 0.44 11.12 -2.79
CA CYS A 30 1.64 10.33 -3.06
C CYS A 30 1.54 9.60 -4.40
N ASP A 31 2.69 9.46 -5.07
CA ASP A 31 2.91 8.46 -6.10
C ASP A 31 3.18 7.10 -5.42
N VAL A 32 2.22 6.18 -5.55
CA VAL A 32 2.19 4.93 -4.77
C VAL A 32 2.53 3.74 -5.65
N GLY A 33 3.66 3.10 -5.35
CA GLY A 33 3.95 1.75 -5.83
C GLY A 33 3.37 0.72 -4.88
N VAL A 34 2.71 -0.32 -5.40
CA VAL A 34 2.23 -1.44 -4.59
C VAL A 34 2.97 -2.71 -4.96
N THR A 35 3.26 -3.54 -3.96
CA THR A 35 3.69 -4.91 -4.16
C THR A 35 2.73 -5.84 -3.43
N TRP A 36 2.41 -6.96 -4.06
CA TRP A 36 1.66 -8.04 -3.44
C TRP A 36 2.40 -9.35 -3.69
N HIS A 37 2.28 -10.26 -2.74
CA HIS A 37 2.63 -11.66 -2.91
C HIS A 37 1.31 -12.40 -2.98
N SER A 38 0.98 -13.00 -4.13
CA SER A 38 -0.20 -13.84 -4.23
C SER A 38 0.08 -15.08 -3.39
N ASP A 39 -0.41 -15.15 -2.15
CA ASP A 39 -0.54 -16.44 -1.48
C ASP A 39 -1.61 -17.23 -2.26
N GLN A 40 -1.14 -18.05 -3.21
CA GLN A 40 -1.87 -19.27 -3.52
C GLN A 40 -1.76 -20.14 -2.27
N GLU A 41 -2.90 -20.39 -1.63
CA GLU A 41 -3.09 -21.29 -0.48
C GLU A 41 -2.69 -20.73 0.89
N GLY A 42 -3.71 -20.48 1.72
CA GLY A 42 -3.52 -20.09 3.12
C GLY A 42 -4.82 -19.93 3.90
N ALA A 43 -5.82 -20.77 3.63
CA ALA A 43 -6.98 -20.93 4.51
C ALA A 43 -7.37 -22.40 4.56
N SER A 44 -6.73 -23.12 5.47
CA SER A 44 -7.27 -24.34 6.08
C SER A 44 -8.12 -23.98 7.29
#